data_AF-A0A381KIX7-F1
#
_entry.id   AF-A0A381KIX7-F1
#
_cell.length_a   1.000
_cell.length_b   1.000
_cell.length_c   1.000
_cell.angle_alpha   90.00
_cell.angle_beta   90.00
_cell.angle_gamma   90.00
#
_symmetry.space_group_name_H-M   'P 1'
#
loop_
_entity.id
_entity.type
_entity.pdbx_description
1 polymer ?
#
loop_
_entity_poly.entity_id
_entity_poly.type
_entity_poly.pdbx_seq_one_letter_code
_entity_poly.pdbx_strand_id
1 'polypeptide(L)'
;MAVAPTQSISYVQNATSSIMPITEPVEVRTYGDSTTIYPMPFLTNDNMLYYQSAYRMDMRKVIDLVATVQNHVDQGISTTLFVTDEKTTRDIARHYIYGL
;
A
#
# COMPACT_ATOMS: atom_id res chain seq x y z
N MET A 1 2.01 20.11 5.20
CA MET A 1 2.18 18.65 5.27
C MET A 1 1.63 18.03 4.00
N ALA A 2 2.43 17.15 3.40
CA ALA A 2 2.06 16.33 2.26
C ALA A 2 2.63 14.93 2.48
N VAL A 3 1.93 13.91 2.01
CA VAL A 3 2.37 12.51 2.15
C VAL A 3 2.71 11.96 0.77
N ALA A 4 4.01 11.87 0.50
CA ALA A 4 4.58 11.35 -0.74
C ALA A 4 4.81 9.83 -0.64
N PRO A 5 4.94 9.11 -1.78
CA PRO A 5 5.35 7.71 -1.76
C PRO A 5 6.81 7.59 -1.31
N THR A 6 7.12 6.66 -0.41
CA THR A 6 8.47 6.51 0.19
C THR A 6 9.25 5.30 -0.30
N GLN A 7 8.92 4.77 -1.48
CA GLN A 7 9.42 3.52 -2.07
C GLN A 7 10.84 3.09 -1.64
N SER A 8 11.90 3.73 -2.12
CA SER A 8 13.28 3.29 -1.84
C SER A 8 13.78 3.68 -0.44
N ILE A 9 13.35 4.83 0.09
CA ILE A 9 13.77 5.29 1.41
C ILE A 9 13.12 4.49 2.54
N SER A 10 11.97 3.87 2.30
CA SER A 10 11.29 2.94 3.21
C SER A 10 12.18 1.75 3.58
N TYR A 11 12.99 1.24 2.65
CA TYR A 11 13.93 0.14 2.96
C TYR A 11 15.02 0.56 3.93
N VAL A 12 15.54 1.79 3.79
CA VAL A 12 16.55 2.34 4.71
C VAL A 12 15.94 2.58 6.10
N GLN A 13 14.69 2.99 6.14
CA GLN A 13 13.95 3.27 7.38
C GLN A 13 13.37 2.02 8.04
N ASN A 14 13.49 0.84 7.42
CA ASN A 14 12.82 -0.39 7.84
C ASN A 14 11.32 -0.14 8.13
N ALA A 15 10.65 0.53 7.19
CA ALA A 15 9.26 0.93 7.28
C ALA A 15 8.46 0.47 6.05
N THR A 16 7.14 0.36 6.18
CA THR A 16 6.25 0.14 5.03
C THR A 16 6.21 1.38 4.13
N SER A 17 5.69 1.23 2.90
CA SER A 17 5.63 2.35 1.96
C SER A 17 4.50 3.31 2.32
N SER A 18 4.83 4.54 2.71
CA SER A 18 3.87 5.57 3.09
C SER A 18 2.86 5.06 4.16
N ILE A 19 1.64 5.58 4.15
CA ILE A 19 0.49 5.07 4.92
C ILE A 19 -0.27 3.96 4.18
N MET A 20 0.32 3.44 3.09
CA MET A 20 -0.34 2.48 2.21
C MET A 20 -0.21 1.05 2.76
N PRO A 21 -1.18 0.17 2.47
CA PRO A 21 -1.05 -1.24 2.78
C PRO A 21 0.10 -1.88 2.00
N ILE A 22 0.67 -2.95 2.55
CA ILE A 22 1.76 -3.69 1.91
C ILE A 22 1.26 -4.41 0.65
N THR A 23 2.10 -4.53 -0.37
CA THR A 23 1.78 -5.32 -1.58
C THR A 23 2.00 -6.82 -1.34
N GLU A 24 3.14 -7.17 -0.74
CA GLU A 24 3.54 -8.54 -0.45
C GLU A 24 4.14 -8.64 0.95
N PRO A 25 3.86 -9.71 1.72
CA PRO A 25 4.49 -9.92 3.03
C PRO A 25 6.02 -10.09 2.94
N VAL A 26 6.49 -10.69 1.85
CA VAL A 26 7.90 -10.87 1.53
C VAL A 26 8.11 -10.46 0.09
N GLU A 27 8.83 -9.37 -0.13
CA GLU A 27 9.12 -8.83 -1.45
C GLU A 27 10.37 -9.50 -2.01
N VAL A 28 10.28 -10.00 -3.25
CA VAL A 28 11.42 -10.60 -3.95
C VAL A 28 11.84 -9.68 -5.09
N ARG A 29 13.09 -9.22 -5.05
CA ARG A 29 13.66 -8.36 -6.10
C ARG A 29 14.93 -8.95 -6.67
N THR A 30 15.01 -9.03 -7.98
CA THR A 30 16.22 -9.43 -8.70
C THR A 30 16.97 -8.19 -9.17
N TYR A 31 18.19 -8.00 -8.70
CA TYR A 31 19.11 -6.96 -9.14
C TYR A 31 20.36 -7.62 -9.74
N GLY A 32 20.51 -7.52 -11.07
CA GLY A 32 21.58 -8.23 -11.79
C GLY A 32 21.49 -9.74 -11.54
N ASP A 33 22.58 -10.32 -11.04
CA ASP A 33 22.68 -11.75 -10.73
C ASP A 33 22.23 -12.11 -9.30
N SER A 34 21.78 -11.12 -8.51
CA SER A 34 21.40 -11.31 -7.11
C SER A 34 19.91 -11.20 -6.89
N THR A 35 19.34 -12.16 -6.16
CA THR A 35 17.95 -12.10 -5.67
C THR A 35 17.95 -11.65 -4.22
N THR A 36 17.31 -10.54 -3.94
CA THR A 36 17.10 -10.00 -2.59
C THR A 36 15.70 -10.36 -2.12
N ILE A 37 15.60 -10.88 -0.90
CA ILE A 37 14.34 -11.24 -0.25
C ILE A 37 14.15 -10.29 0.93
N TYR A 38 13.10 -9.49 0.89
CA TYR A 38 12.80 -8.46 1.89
C TYR A 38 11.47 -8.76 2.59
N PRO A 39 11.49 -9.37 3.79
CA PRO A 39 10.28 -9.49 4.60
C PRO A 39 9.84 -8.12 5.11
N MET A 40 8.53 -7.89 5.22
CA MET A 40 8.02 -6.62 5.73
C MET A 40 8.51 -6.36 7.17
N PRO A 41 8.75 -5.09 7.54
CA PRO A 41 9.26 -4.75 8.86
C PRO A 41 8.37 -5.29 9.98
N PHE A 42 9.00 -5.87 11.01
CA PHE A 42 8.33 -6.50 12.17
C PHE A 42 7.46 -7.72 11.84
N LEU A 43 7.53 -8.27 10.63
CA LEU A 43 6.85 -9.51 10.28
C LEU A 43 7.41 -10.69 11.10
N THR A 44 6.50 -11.41 11.75
CA THR A 44 6.77 -12.64 12.49
C THR A 44 5.72 -13.69 12.12
N ASN A 45 6.00 -14.97 12.45
CA ASN A 45 5.04 -16.04 12.17
C ASN A 45 3.70 -15.85 12.90
N ASP A 46 3.72 -15.21 14.07
CA ASP A 46 2.53 -15.00 14.90
C ASP A 46 1.65 -13.84 14.41
N ASN A 47 2.23 -12.85 13.71
CA ASN A 47 1.53 -11.64 13.27
C ASN A 47 1.28 -11.58 11.75
N MET A 48 1.62 -12.65 11.02
CA MET A 48 1.52 -12.74 9.56
C MET A 48 0.12 -12.42 9.02
N LEU A 49 -0.93 -12.71 9.79
CA LEU A 49 -2.32 -12.40 9.44
C LEU A 49 -2.56 -10.89 9.26
N TYR A 50 -1.85 -10.03 10.00
CA TYR A 50 -2.01 -8.57 9.93
C TYR A 50 -1.31 -7.97 8.70
N TYR A 51 -0.33 -8.67 8.14
CA TYR A 51 0.38 -8.28 6.93
C TYR A 51 -0.37 -8.82 5.70
N GLN A 52 -1.63 -8.41 5.57
CA GLN A 52 -2.44 -8.77 4.41
C GLN A 52 -2.02 -7.94 3.18
N SER A 53 -1.96 -8.59 2.02
CA SER A 53 -1.69 -7.92 0.75
C SER A 53 -2.81 -6.93 0.40
N ALA A 54 -2.42 -5.75 -0.09
CA ALA A 54 -3.31 -4.70 -0.56
C ALA A 54 -4.28 -5.19 -1.65
N TYR A 55 -3.86 -6.11 -2.51
CA TYR A 55 -4.71 -6.69 -3.56
C TYR A 55 -5.90 -7.50 -3.02
N ARG A 56 -5.82 -7.95 -1.76
CA ARG A 56 -6.89 -8.69 -1.08
C ARG A 56 -7.75 -7.82 -0.17
N MET A 57 -7.43 -6.53 -0.06
CA MET A 57 -8.18 -5.58 0.77
C MET A 57 -9.32 -4.93 -0.02
N ASP A 58 -10.36 -4.49 0.68
CA ASP A 58 -11.38 -3.63 0.09
C ASP A 58 -10.82 -2.21 -0.04
N MET A 59 -10.64 -1.76 -1.29
CA MET A 59 -10.13 -0.43 -1.60
C MET A 59 -10.99 0.70 -1.02
N ARG A 60 -12.28 0.49 -0.74
CA ARG A 60 -13.10 1.51 -0.04
C ARG A 60 -12.57 1.82 1.34
N LYS A 61 -12.16 0.80 2.10
CA LYS A 61 -11.58 0.99 3.44
C LYS A 61 -10.25 1.72 3.38
N VAL A 62 -9.46 1.48 2.33
CA VAL A 62 -8.20 2.21 2.10
C VAL A 62 -8.50 3.68 1.81
N ILE A 63 -9.51 3.97 0.98
CA ILE A 63 -9.98 5.34 0.72
C ILE A 63 -10.46 6.01 2.01
N ASP A 64 -11.26 5.32 2.84
CA ASP A 64 -11.74 5.86 4.12
C ASP A 64 -10.59 6.20 5.08
N LEU A 65 -9.56 5.35 5.12
CA LEU A 65 -8.35 5.60 5.90
C LEU A 65 -7.62 6.85 5.39
N VAL A 66 -7.40 6.94 4.08
CA VAL A 66 -6.76 8.12 3.48
C VAL A 66 -7.57 9.39 3.73
N ALA A 67 -8.90 9.34 3.58
CA ALA A 67 -9.78 10.47 3.86
C ALA A 67 -9.70 10.93 5.32
N THR A 68 -9.61 9.99 6.27
CA THR A 68 -9.42 10.29 7.70
C THR A 68 -8.09 11.00 7.96
N VAL A 69 -7.01 10.55 7.30
CA VAL A 69 -5.68 11.19 7.41
C VAL A 69 -5.66 12.55 6.72
N GLN A 70 -6.32 12.68 5.56
CA GLN A 70 -6.36 13.91 4.76
C GLN A 70 -6.95 15.10 5.53
N ASN A 71 -7.88 14.89 6.47
CA ASN A 71 -8.38 15.94 7.36
C ASN A 71 -7.27 16.65 8.17
N HIS A 72 -6.12 16.01 8.33
CA HIS A 72 -4.97 16.50 9.08
C HIS A 72 -3.79 16.87 8.16
N VAL A 73 -3.98 16.84 6.84
CA VAL A 73 -2.97 17.13 5.81
C VAL A 73 -3.48 18.33 4.98
N ASP A 74 -2.74 19.42 4.98
CA ASP A 74 -3.06 20.67 4.26
C ASP A 74 -2.85 20.59 2.74
N GLN A 75 -2.02 19.66 2.26
CA GLN A 75 -1.81 19.42 0.83
C GLN A 75 -2.53 18.15 0.39
N GLY A 76 -1.80 17.13 -0.06
CA GLY A 76 -2.37 15.88 -0.54
C GLY A 76 -1.59 14.65 -0.10
N ILE A 77 -2.23 13.51 -0.27
CA ILE A 77 -1.70 12.18 0.01
C ILE A 77 -1.65 11.39 -1.29
N SER A 78 -0.46 10.92 -1.68
CA SER A 78 -0.32 10.01 -2.83
C SER A 78 -0.96 8.67 -2.51
N THR A 79 -2.04 8.33 -3.22
CA THR A 79 -2.87 7.15 -2.95
C THR A 79 -2.92 6.24 -4.17
N THR A 80 -2.49 4.99 -4.02
CA THR A 80 -2.56 3.97 -5.06
C THR A 80 -3.69 3.00 -4.75
N LEU A 81 -4.58 2.76 -5.72
CA LEU A 81 -5.61 1.73 -5.62
C LEU A 81 -5.09 0.43 -6.21
N PHE A 82 -5.11 -0.63 -5.41
CA PHE A 82 -4.67 -1.98 -5.79
C PHE A 82 -5.88 -2.79 -6.24
N VAL A 83 -5.98 -3.05 -7.54
CA VAL A 83 -7.08 -3.81 -8.14
C VAL A 83 -6.54 -5.08 -8.80
N THR A 84 -7.36 -6.13 -8.78
CA THR A 84 -7.11 -7.38 -9.49
C THR A 84 -7.75 -7.37 -10.87
N ASP A 85 -7.34 -8.30 -11.73
CA ASP A 85 -7.85 -8.53 -13.08
C ASP A 85 -9.34 -8.94 -13.12
N GLU A 86 -9.88 -9.45 -12.00
CA GLU A 86 -11.30 -9.74 -11.83
C GLU A 86 -12.20 -8.50 -11.81
N LYS A 87 -11.64 -7.29 -11.61
CA LYS A 87 -12.42 -6.05 -11.51
C LYS A 87 -12.74 -5.47 -12.87
N THR A 88 -14.00 -5.10 -13.06
CA THR A 88 -14.43 -4.43 -14.30
C THR A 88 -14.04 -2.95 -14.29
N THR A 89 -13.97 -2.32 -15.46
CA THR A 89 -13.77 -0.86 -15.59
C THR A 89 -14.82 -0.07 -14.80
N ARG A 90 -16.05 -0.58 -14.70
CA ARG A 90 -17.12 0.02 -13.89
C ARG A 90 -16.79 0.00 -12.40
N ASP A 91 -16.17 -1.06 -11.90
CA ASP A 91 -15.79 -1.16 -10.50
C ASP A 91 -14.66 -0.19 -10.17
N ILE A 92 -13.67 -0.06 -11.06
CA ILE A 92 -12.60 0.93 -10.95
C ILE A 92 -13.18 2.35 -10.93
N ALA A 93 -14.09 2.67 -11.85
CA ALA A 93 -14.76 3.98 -11.89
C ALA A 93 -15.56 4.26 -10.61
N ARG A 94 -16.22 3.25 -10.03
CA ARG A 94 -16.93 3.40 -8.76
C ARG A 94 -15.98 3.75 -7.61
N HIS A 95 -14.78 3.15 -7.55
CA HIS A 95 -13.77 3.51 -6.55
C HIS A 95 -13.26 4.94 -6.74
N TYR A 96 -13.07 5.37 -7.98
CA TYR A 96 -12.66 6.75 -8.28
C TYR A 96 -13.70 7.77 -7.83
N ILE A 97 -14.99 7.53 -8.13
CA ILE A 97 -16.09 8.41 -7.70
C ILE A 97 -16.24 8.41 -6.18
N TYR A 98 -16.02 7.28 -5.52
CA TYR A 98 -16.09 7.18 -4.06
C TYR A 98 -14.98 7.98 -3.34
N GLY A 99 -13.82 8.12 -3.96
CA GLY A 99 -12.68 8.85 -3.40
C GLY A 99 -12.60 10.33 -3.76
N LEU A 100 -13.60 10.87 -4.49
CA LEU A 100 -13.77 12.31 -4.73
C LEU A 100 -14.47 12.96 -3.55
#